data_AF-A0A1B6FDH6-F1
#
_entry.id   AF-A0A1B6FDH6-F1
#
_cell.length_a   1.000
_cell.length_b   1.000
_cell.length_c   1.000
_cell.angle_alpha   90.00
_cell.angle_beta   90.00
_cell.angle_gamma   90.00
#
_symmetry.space_group_name_H-M   'P 1'
#
loop_
_entity.id
_entity.type
_entity.pdbx_description
1 polymer ?
#
loop_
_entity_poly.entity_id
_entity_poly.type
_entity_poly.pdbx_seq_one_letter_code
_entity_poly.pdbx_strand_id
1 'polypeptide(L)'
;DTFTVDWPAKPRTEGIRRQLLRKALWEQTRREVAEELERTESPPVTTTEYTETFIKEGFTARPIQTDPELHRRYPLYGDSGLSVWSERFPSLPGATRAPKTGQRFRRYAGFTKPLDETLDDDPLDPK
;
A
#
# COMPACT_ATOMS: atom_id res chain seq x y z
N ASP A 1 44.16 24.75 47.97
CA ASP A 1 43.34 25.95 47.76
C ASP A 1 44.17 27.08 47.18
N THR A 2 44.05 27.32 45.88
CA THR A 2 44.69 28.47 45.21
C THR A 2 43.65 29.56 44.99
N PHE A 3 43.74 30.64 45.75
CA PHE A 3 42.97 31.86 45.56
C PHE A 3 43.48 32.59 44.31
N THR A 4 42.67 32.65 43.26
CA THR A 4 42.89 33.56 42.13
C THR A 4 42.28 34.92 42.47
N VAL A 5 43.15 35.92 42.65
CA VAL A 5 42.77 37.31 42.90
C VAL A 5 42.45 37.99 41.57
N ASP A 6 41.18 38.37 41.38
CA ASP A 6 40.74 39.16 40.23
C ASP A 6 41.16 40.64 40.40
N TRP A 7 42.26 41.03 39.75
CA TRP A 7 42.77 42.41 39.66
C TRP A 7 42.53 42.96 38.24
N PRO A 8 42.32 44.27 38.04
CA PRO A 8 41.14 45.04 38.43
C PRO A 8 40.03 44.97 37.35
N ALA A 9 38.81 45.43 37.66
CA ALA A 9 37.79 45.61 36.62
C ALA A 9 38.29 46.57 35.53
N LYS A 10 38.33 46.11 34.26
CA LYS A 10 38.71 46.96 33.12
C LYS A 10 37.95 48.29 33.15
N PRO A 11 38.61 49.44 32.92
CA PRO A 11 37.95 50.73 32.92
C PRO A 11 36.82 50.72 31.88
N ARG A 12 35.62 51.14 32.30
CA ARG A 12 34.46 51.20 31.41
C ARG A 12 34.75 52.21 30.31
N THR A 13 34.81 51.74 29.07
CA THR A 13 35.03 52.56 27.87
C THR A 13 33.79 53.35 27.44
N GLU A 14 32.61 52.96 27.94
CA GLU A 14 31.34 53.58 27.60
C GLU A 14 30.56 53.98 28.87
N GLY A 15 29.89 55.14 28.82
CA GLY A 15 28.99 55.59 29.88
C GLY A 15 27.77 54.67 30.02
N ILE A 16 27.26 54.54 31.25
CA ILE A 16 26.16 53.60 31.61
C ILE A 16 24.94 53.78 30.70
N ARG A 17 24.55 55.03 30.42
CA ARG A 17 23.42 55.35 29.53
C ARG A 17 23.63 54.82 28.11
N ARG A 18 24.83 54.98 27.56
CA ARG A 18 25.18 54.49 26.21
C ARG A 18 25.14 52.97 26.15
N GLN A 19 25.64 52.31 27.20
CA GLN A 19 25.61 50.86 27.30
C GLN A 19 24.18 50.31 27.38
N LEU A 20 23.30 50.95 28.15
CA LEU A 20 21.88 50.57 28.24
C LEU A 20 21.16 50.77 26.90
N LEU A 21 21.37 51.90 26.24
CA LEU A 21 20.83 52.16 24.90
C LEU A 21 21.31 51.12 23.89
N ARG A 22 22.61 50.80 23.90
CA ARG A 22 23.20 49.80 23.01
C ARG A 22 22.58 48.42 23.25
N LYS A 23 22.41 48.01 24.51
CA LYS A 23 21.74 46.74 24.85
C LYS A 23 20.30 46.69 24.34
N ALA A 24 19.53 47.75 24.57
CA ALA A 24 18.14 47.82 24.11
C ALA A 24 18.03 47.73 22.57
N LEU A 25 18.89 48.47 21.84
CA LEU A 25 18.99 48.37 20.39
C LEU A 25 19.33 46.95 19.93
N TRP A 26 20.27 46.30 20.62
CA TRP A 26 20.69 44.93 20.29
C TRP A 26 19.59 43.91 20.51
N GLU A 27 18.83 44.03 21.60
CA GLU A 27 17.68 43.18 21.86
C GLU A 27 16.59 43.38 20.82
N GLN A 28 16.35 44.62 20.40
CA GLN A 28 15.36 44.93 19.37
C GLN A 28 15.77 44.33 18.01
N THR A 29 16.99 44.59 17.53
CA THR A 29 17.47 44.03 16.26
C THR A 29 17.52 42.51 16.28
N ARG A 30 17.84 41.91 17.43
CA ARG A 30 17.86 40.45 17.58
C ARG A 30 16.46 39.84 17.45
N ARG A 31 15.43 40.50 17.98
CA ARG A 31 14.03 40.05 17.85
C ARG A 31 13.55 40.17 16.41
N GLU A 32 13.80 41.30 15.77
CA GLU A 32 13.41 41.53 14.37
C GLU A 32 14.05 40.50 13.43
N VAL A 33 15.35 40.23 13.57
CA VAL A 33 16.05 39.20 12.77
C VAL A 33 15.52 37.79 13.04
N ALA A 34 15.18 37.46 14.29
CA ALA A 34 14.62 36.16 14.63
C ALA A 34 13.23 35.96 13.99
N GLU A 35 12.38 36.98 14.05
CA GLU A 35 11.04 36.96 13.43
C GLU A 35 11.11 36.83 11.90
N GLU A 36 12.06 37.53 11.26
CA GLU A 36 12.28 37.37 9.83
C GLU A 36 12.80 35.98 9.47
N LEU A 37 13.70 35.42 10.27
CA LEU A 37 14.24 34.08 10.04
C LEU A 37 13.13 33.02 10.15
N GLU A 38 12.32 33.08 11.21
CA GLU A 38 11.16 32.20 11.41
C GLU A 38 10.15 32.32 10.27
N ARG A 39 9.98 33.52 9.69
CA ARG A 39 9.09 33.73 8.54
C ARG A 39 9.62 33.14 7.24
N THR A 40 10.94 32.99 7.12
CA THR A 40 11.61 32.49 5.91
C THR A 40 11.97 31.01 5.97
N GLU A 41 11.94 30.39 7.15
CA GLU A 41 12.17 28.97 7.32
C GLU A 41 10.99 28.17 6.77
N SER A 42 11.00 27.93 5.45
CA SER A 42 10.28 26.80 4.89
C SER A 42 10.85 25.54 5.53
N PRO A 43 10.02 24.59 6.00
CA PRO A 43 10.53 23.32 6.48
C PRO A 43 11.39 22.68 5.38
N PRO A 44 12.57 22.14 5.71
CA PRO A 44 13.35 21.40 4.74
C PRO A 44 12.48 20.25 4.24
N VAL A 45 12.32 20.15 2.90
CA VAL A 45 11.64 19.02 2.28
C VAL A 45 12.54 17.80 2.50
N THR A 46 12.28 17.06 3.57
CA THR A 46 13.09 15.92 4.03
C THR A 46 12.75 14.64 3.29
N THR A 47 11.63 14.61 2.56
CA THR A 47 11.10 13.42 1.90
C THR A 47 10.60 13.71 0.50
N THR A 48 10.78 12.77 -0.42
CA THR A 48 10.20 12.81 -1.76
C THR A 48 8.70 12.50 -1.70
N GLU A 49 7.87 13.09 -2.56
CA GLU A 49 6.41 12.86 -2.65
C GLU A 49 6.00 11.36 -2.68
N TYR A 50 6.90 10.50 -3.16
CA TYR A 50 6.70 9.05 -3.24
C TYR A 50 6.54 8.37 -1.86
N THR A 51 7.22 8.86 -0.82
CA THR A 51 7.15 8.21 0.51
C THR A 51 5.86 8.55 1.27
N GLU A 52 5.24 9.69 0.98
CA GLU A 52 3.98 10.12 1.62
C GLU A 52 2.75 9.40 1.05
N THR A 53 2.84 8.94 -0.20
CA THR A 53 1.72 8.29 -0.90
C THR A 53 1.59 6.79 -0.62
N PHE A 54 2.65 6.14 -0.11
CA PHE A 54 2.67 4.68 0.06
C PHE A 54 1.92 4.19 1.31
N ILE A 55 1.68 5.05 2.30
CA ILE A 55 1.08 4.65 3.57
C ILE A 55 -0.31 5.29 3.66
N LYS A 56 -1.34 4.52 3.31
CA LYS A 56 -2.71 4.91 3.60
C LYS A 56 -2.94 4.77 5.11
N GLU A 57 -3.10 5.90 5.81
CA GLU A 57 -3.45 5.90 7.23
C GLU A 57 -4.71 5.04 7.47
N GLY A 58 -4.63 4.12 8.43
CA GLY A 58 -5.71 3.18 8.74
C GLY A 58 -5.73 1.89 7.91
N PHE A 59 -4.76 1.65 7.02
CA PHE A 59 -4.59 0.32 6.43
C PHE A 59 -4.03 -0.65 7.47
N THR A 60 -4.93 -1.42 8.07
CA THR A 60 -4.57 -2.59 8.87
C THR A 60 -4.77 -3.83 8.02
N ALA A 61 -3.66 -4.50 7.66
CA ALA A 61 -3.73 -5.79 7.00
C ALA A 61 -4.39 -6.78 7.96
N ARG A 62 -5.69 -7.03 7.79
CA ARG A 62 -6.39 -8.03 8.59
C ARG A 62 -5.87 -9.40 8.16
N PRO A 63 -5.50 -10.29 9.12
CA PRO A 63 -5.20 -11.66 8.77
C PRO A 63 -6.42 -12.24 8.07
N ILE A 64 -6.20 -12.97 6.98
CA ILE A 64 -7.27 -13.60 6.21
C ILE A 64 -7.99 -14.57 7.15
N GLN A 65 -9.15 -14.16 7.67
CA GLN A 65 -10.05 -15.02 8.42
C GLN A 65 -10.81 -15.86 7.40
N THR A 66 -10.14 -16.90 6.94
CA THR A 66 -10.76 -17.91 6.10
C THR A 66 -11.62 -18.80 6.98
N ASP A 67 -12.94 -18.63 6.94
CA ASP A 67 -13.86 -19.59 7.55
C ASP A 67 -13.83 -20.90 6.74
N PRO A 68 -13.29 -22.00 7.31
CA PRO A 68 -13.16 -23.25 6.60
C PRO A 68 -14.51 -23.89 6.28
N GLU A 69 -15.56 -23.62 7.06
CA GLU A 69 -16.90 -24.13 6.76
C GLU A 69 -17.53 -23.37 5.58
N LEU A 70 -17.35 -22.04 5.54
CA LEU A 70 -17.82 -21.22 4.43
C LEU A 70 -17.11 -21.59 3.12
N HIS A 71 -15.79 -21.82 3.15
CA HIS A 71 -15.03 -22.28 1.98
C HIS A 71 -15.43 -23.68 1.50
N ARG A 72 -15.86 -24.57 2.41
CA ARG A 72 -16.38 -25.89 2.03
C ARG A 72 -17.77 -25.79 1.38
N ARG A 73 -18.62 -24.87 1.86
CA ARG A 73 -19.97 -24.64 1.30
C ARG A 73 -19.93 -23.90 -0.04
N TYR A 74 -19.04 -22.92 -0.17
CA TYR A 74 -18.89 -22.08 -1.36
C TYR A 74 -17.43 -22.07 -1.80
N PRO A 75 -16.99 -23.10 -2.55
CA PRO A 75 -15.61 -23.15 -3.03
C PRO A 75 -15.38 -22.02 -4.04
N LEU A 76 -14.65 -20.98 -3.63
CA LEU A 76 -14.32 -19.79 -4.44
C LEU A 76 -13.67 -20.11 -5.80
N TYR A 77 -12.99 -21.25 -5.90
CA TYR A 77 -12.33 -21.72 -7.13
C TYR A 77 -12.95 -23.00 -7.71
N GLY A 78 -14.11 -23.42 -7.18
CA GLY A 78 -14.82 -24.59 -7.70
C GLY A 78 -15.70 -24.26 -8.90
N ASP A 79 -16.04 -22.98 -9.10
CA ASP A 79 -16.93 -22.57 -10.17
C ASP A 79 -16.16 -22.35 -11.48
N SER A 80 -16.80 -22.72 -12.60
CA SER A 80 -16.18 -22.55 -13.92
C SER A 80 -16.07 -21.06 -14.26
N GLY A 81 -14.91 -20.63 -14.74
CA GLY A 81 -14.70 -19.24 -15.14
C GLY A 81 -15.72 -18.77 -16.18
N LEU A 82 -16.31 -17.59 -15.95
CA LEU A 82 -17.20 -16.93 -16.90
C LEU A 82 -16.38 -16.46 -18.11
N SER A 83 -16.73 -16.99 -19.27
CA SER A 83 -16.17 -16.60 -20.57
C SER A 83 -17.28 -16.37 -21.59
N VAL A 84 -17.00 -15.59 -22.64
CA VAL A 84 -17.93 -15.35 -23.76
C VAL A 84 -18.47 -16.68 -24.34
N TRP A 85 -17.63 -17.71 -24.38
CA TRP A 85 -18.00 -19.03 -24.85
C TRP A 85 -18.89 -19.79 -23.87
N SER A 86 -18.69 -19.61 -22.56
CA SER A 86 -19.56 -20.21 -21.55
C SER A 86 -20.98 -19.67 -21.63
N GLU A 87 -21.15 -18.37 -21.92
CA GLU A 87 -22.44 -17.72 -22.08
C GLU A 87 -23.15 -18.15 -23.37
N ARG A 88 -22.41 -18.22 -24.48
CA ARG A 88 -22.96 -18.59 -25.80
C ARG A 88 -23.05 -20.09 -26.04
N PHE A 89 -22.63 -20.93 -25.09
CA PHE A 89 -22.58 -22.39 -25.26
C PHE A 89 -23.86 -23.02 -25.82
N PRO A 90 -25.09 -22.64 -25.38
CA PRO A 90 -26.32 -23.21 -25.92
C PRO A 90 -26.60 -22.87 -27.39
N SER A 91 -26.06 -21.75 -27.89
CA SER A 91 -26.31 -21.21 -29.23
C SER A 91 -25.13 -21.38 -30.20
N LEU A 92 -24.03 -22.02 -29.77
CA LEU A 92 -22.86 -22.26 -30.62
C LEU A 92 -23.13 -23.35 -31.67
N PRO A 93 -23.01 -23.05 -32.98
CA PRO A 93 -23.07 -24.07 -34.02
C PRO A 93 -21.83 -24.97 -33.97
N GLY A 94 -22.01 -26.28 -34.13
CA GLY A 94 -20.91 -27.25 -34.16
C GLY A 94 -20.30 -27.60 -32.80
N ALA A 95 -20.87 -27.11 -31.70
CA ALA A 95 -20.39 -27.44 -30.36
C ALA A 95 -20.74 -28.88 -29.97
N THR A 96 -19.72 -29.68 -29.63
CA THR A 96 -19.91 -31.01 -29.04
C THR A 96 -20.42 -30.86 -27.60
N ARG A 97 -21.66 -31.29 -27.34
CA ARG A 97 -22.28 -31.16 -26.02
C ARG A 97 -21.73 -32.21 -25.07
N ALA A 98 -21.08 -31.78 -24.01
CA ALA A 98 -20.72 -32.66 -22.92
C ALA A 98 -21.98 -33.04 -22.11
N PRO A 99 -22.13 -34.31 -21.68
CA PRO A 99 -23.31 -34.78 -20.96
C PRO A 99 -23.40 -34.28 -19.51
N LYS A 100 -22.32 -33.73 -18.92
CA LYS A 100 -22.30 -33.15 -17.57
C LYS A 100 -22.23 -31.62 -17.63
N THR A 101 -23.21 -30.95 -17.03
CA THR A 101 -23.42 -29.48 -17.04
C THR A 101 -22.25 -28.65 -16.49
N GLY A 102 -21.42 -29.25 -15.62
CA GLY A 102 -20.26 -28.57 -15.01
C GLY A 102 -19.00 -28.55 -15.88
N GLN A 103 -18.95 -29.26 -17.01
CA GLN A 103 -17.74 -29.44 -17.82
C GLN A 103 -18.04 -29.12 -19.30
N ARG A 104 -18.37 -27.86 -19.59
CA ARG A 104 -18.87 -27.42 -20.92
C ARG A 104 -17.90 -27.66 -22.07
N PHE A 105 -16.58 -27.54 -21.84
CA PHE A 105 -15.55 -27.71 -22.87
C PHE A 105 -14.72 -28.99 -22.72
N ARG A 106 -15.28 -30.03 -22.09
CA ARG A 106 -14.59 -31.32 -22.00
C ARG A 106 -14.47 -31.93 -23.39
N ARG A 107 -13.26 -32.38 -23.76
CA ARG A 107 -13.02 -33.10 -25.01
C ARG A 107 -13.89 -34.36 -25.03
N TYR A 108 -14.71 -34.48 -26.06
CA TYR A 108 -15.51 -35.67 -26.33
C TYR A 108 -15.14 -36.17 -27.71
N ALA A 109 -14.69 -37.42 -27.78
CA ALA A 109 -14.19 -38.04 -29.01
C ALA A 109 -15.05 -39.24 -29.44
N GLY A 110 -16.28 -39.39 -28.92
CA GLY A 110 -17.12 -40.56 -29.19
C GLY A 110 -17.38 -40.83 -30.68
N PHE A 111 -17.38 -39.80 -31.52
CA PHE A 111 -17.53 -39.96 -32.97
C PHE A 111 -16.22 -40.34 -33.69
N THR A 112 -15.06 -39.86 -33.22
CA THR A 112 -13.77 -40.09 -33.86
C THR A 112 -12.98 -41.26 -33.25
N LYS A 113 -13.49 -41.84 -32.16
CA LYS A 113 -12.88 -42.98 -31.48
C LYS A 113 -12.94 -44.22 -32.41
N PRO A 114 -11.83 -44.97 -32.58
CA PRO A 114 -11.83 -46.18 -33.39
C PRO A 114 -12.72 -47.26 -32.77
N LEU A 115 -13.37 -48.08 -33.60
CA LEU A 115 -14.32 -49.11 -33.18
C LEU A 115 -13.72 -50.19 -32.26
N ASP A 116 -12.40 -50.37 -32.31
CA ASP A 116 -11.69 -51.40 -31.52
C ASP A 116 -11.46 -50.99 -30.05
N GLU A 117 -11.64 -49.71 -29.70
CA GLU A 117 -11.48 -49.25 -28.32
C GLU A 117 -12.81 -49.33 -27.55
N THR A 118 -12.92 -50.29 -26.62
CA THR A 118 -14.11 -50.49 -25.78
C THR A 118 -14.52 -49.23 -25.01
N LEU A 119 -15.84 -49.07 -24.84
CA LEU A 119 -16.51 -47.94 -24.19
C LEU A 119 -16.61 -48.14 -22.66
N ASP A 120 -15.81 -49.04 -22.07
CA ASP A 120 -15.97 -49.46 -20.68
C ASP A 120 -15.51 -48.40 -19.66
N ASP A 121 -14.81 -47.37 -20.13
CA ASP A 121 -14.49 -46.16 -19.37
C ASP A 121 -15.39 -44.99 -19.78
N ASP A 122 -16.69 -45.24 -19.99
CA ASP A 122 -17.63 -44.13 -20.04
C ASP A 122 -17.67 -43.48 -18.64
N PRO A 123 -17.26 -42.21 -18.48
CA PRO A 123 -17.26 -41.53 -17.18
C PRO A 123 -18.69 -41.18 -16.69
N LEU A 124 -19.70 -41.81 -17.29
CA LEU A 124 -21.13 -41.71 -17.02
C LEU A 124 -21.67 -42.89 -16.21
N ASP A 125 -20.97 -44.01 -16.16
CA ASP A 125 -21.37 -45.12 -15.29
C ASP A 125 -20.91 -44.83 -13.85
N PRO A 126 -21.84 -44.75 -12.88
CA PRO A 126 -21.45 -44.68 -11.48
C PRO A 126 -20.85 -46.02 -11.04
N LYS A 127 -19.66 -46.00 -10.46
CA LYS A 127 -19.16 -47.09 -9.61
C LYS A 127 -19.90 -47.08 -8.28
#